data_AF-A0A7L3CQT4-F1
#
_entry.id   AF-A0A7L3CQT4-F1
#
_cell.length_a   1.000
_cell.length_b   1.000
_cell.length_c   1.000
_cell.angle_alpha   90.00
_cell.angle_beta   90.00
_cell.angle_gamma   90.00
#
_symmetry.space_group_name_H-M   'P 1'
#
loop_
_entity.id
_entity.type
_entity.pdbx_description
1 polymer ?
#
loop_
_entity_poly.entity_id
_entity_poly.type
_entity_poly.pdbx_seq_one_letter_code
_entity_poly.pdbx_strand_id
1 'polypeptide(L)'
;FVPPTWTYECDEDLVHFLYDHIGKEDENLGSVKQYVDSIDVSSYTEDFNVSCLTDSHADTYWESDGSQGQHWVRLNMKKGTIVKKLLLTVDTTDENFMPKRVAVYGGEGDNLKKLNDVGIDE
;
A
#
# COMPACT_ATOMS: atom_id res chain seq x y z
N PHE A 1 -0.76 35.99 5.87
CA PHE A 1 -0.20 37.04 6.74
C PHE A 1 1.07 36.47 7.33
N VAL A 2 2.22 37.06 7.04
CA VAL A 2 3.52 36.58 7.56
C VAL A 2 3.84 37.40 8.81
N PRO A 3 4.13 36.78 9.96
CA PRO A 3 4.45 37.51 11.18
C PRO A 3 5.63 38.47 10.99
N PRO A 4 5.65 39.65 11.64
CA PRO A 4 6.75 40.60 11.53
C PRO A 4 8.13 40.06 11.97
N THR A 5 8.14 38.98 12.75
CA THR A 5 9.35 38.31 13.26
C THR A 5 9.79 37.13 12.39
N TRP A 6 9.12 36.89 11.27
CA TRP A 6 9.44 35.78 10.37
C TRP A 6 10.68 36.13 9.55
N THR A 7 11.75 35.37 9.73
CA THR A 7 13.02 35.57 9.02
C THR A 7 13.24 34.48 7.97
N TYR A 8 14.27 34.66 7.14
CA TYR A 8 14.71 33.61 6.22
C TYR A 8 15.11 32.32 6.96
N GLU A 9 15.72 32.43 8.15
CA GLU A 9 16.03 31.25 8.97
C GLU A 9 14.75 30.50 9.38
N CYS A 10 13.65 31.23 9.63
CA CYS A 10 12.35 30.59 9.90
C CYS A 10 11.80 29.82 8.69
N ASP A 11 12.05 30.29 7.46
CA ASP A 11 11.68 29.55 6.24
C ASP A 11 12.51 28.28 6.09
N GLU A 12 13.82 28.34 6.35
CA GLU A 12 14.72 27.18 6.30
C GLU A 12 14.36 26.13 7.37
N ASP A 13 14.13 26.57 8.62
CA ASP A 13 13.68 25.72 9.72
C ASP A 13 12.32 25.07 9.42
N LEU A 14 11.39 25.84 8.83
CA LEU A 14 10.11 25.30 8.42
C LEU A 14 10.28 24.26 7.30
N VAL A 15 11.09 24.53 6.27
CA VAL A 15 11.35 23.57 5.20
C VAL A 15 11.99 22.29 5.74
N HIS A 16 12.96 22.39 6.66
CA HIS A 16 13.55 21.22 7.31
C HIS A 16 12.54 20.47 8.18
N PHE A 17 11.75 21.19 8.98
CA PHE A 17 10.68 20.59 9.78
C PHE A 17 9.68 19.85 8.91
N LEU A 18 9.23 20.47 7.81
CA LEU A 18 8.31 19.85 6.87
C LEU A 18 8.99 18.69 6.12
N TYR A 19 10.25 18.77 5.73
CA TYR A 19 10.96 17.65 5.11
C TYR A 19 11.10 16.44 6.05
N ASP A 20 11.33 16.69 7.34
CA ASP A 20 11.48 15.63 8.33
C ASP A 20 10.16 15.03 8.79
N HIS A 21 9.06 15.79 8.75
CA HIS A 21 7.77 15.41 9.34
C HIS A 21 6.62 15.28 8.33
N ILE A 22 6.73 15.87 7.14
CA ILE A 22 5.80 15.70 6.02
C ILE A 22 6.44 14.74 5.02
N GLY A 23 5.97 13.50 5.01
CA GLY A 23 6.10 12.62 3.84
C GLY A 23 6.85 11.31 4.02
N LYS A 24 7.52 11.04 5.16
CA LYS A 24 8.19 9.73 5.36
C LYS A 24 7.22 8.58 5.62
N GLU A 25 6.04 8.83 6.20
CA GLU A 25 5.00 7.79 6.34
C GLU A 25 4.35 7.43 4.99
N ASP A 26 4.27 8.38 4.07
CA ASP A 26 3.61 8.23 2.75
C ASP A 26 4.52 7.60 1.68
N GLU A 27 5.85 7.55 1.86
CA GLU A 27 6.76 6.96 0.86
C GLU A 27 6.47 5.47 0.63
N ASN A 28 6.04 4.75 1.68
CA ASN A 28 5.74 3.32 1.62
C ASN A 28 4.46 2.99 0.83
N LEU A 29 3.63 3.99 0.52
CA LEU A 29 2.38 3.80 -0.24
C LEU A 29 2.61 3.88 -1.76
N GLY A 30 3.82 4.24 -2.18
CA GLY A 30 4.27 4.20 -3.57
C GLY A 30 3.27 4.80 -4.57
N SER A 31 2.98 4.05 -5.63
CA SER A 31 2.12 4.49 -6.74
C SER A 31 0.64 4.71 -6.37
N VAL A 32 0.16 4.25 -5.21
CA VAL A 32 -1.24 4.34 -4.79
C VAL A 32 -1.50 5.39 -3.70
N LYS A 33 -0.47 6.11 -3.25
CA LYS A 33 -0.54 7.08 -2.13
C LYS A 33 -1.67 8.11 -2.22
N GLN A 34 -2.07 8.54 -3.41
CA GLN A 34 -3.18 9.48 -3.60
C GLN A 34 -4.57 8.87 -3.32
N TYR A 35 -4.70 7.54 -3.24
CA TYR A 35 -5.99 6.83 -3.15
C TYR A 35 -6.21 6.15 -1.80
N VAL A 36 -5.14 5.85 -1.07
CA VAL A 36 -5.16 5.12 0.20
C VAL A 36 -4.58 5.95 1.34
N ASP A 37 -5.07 5.71 2.55
CA ASP A 37 -4.51 6.21 3.80
C ASP A 37 -3.44 5.24 4.36
N SER A 38 -3.61 3.93 4.15
CA SER A 38 -2.59 2.93 4.48
C SER A 38 -2.77 1.62 3.72
N ILE A 39 -1.72 0.79 3.74
CA ILE A 39 -1.74 -0.61 3.28
C ILE A 39 -1.32 -1.49 4.45
N ASP A 40 -2.16 -2.45 4.79
CA ASP A 40 -1.84 -3.48 5.78
C ASP A 40 -1.76 -4.84 5.09
N VAL A 41 -0.91 -5.73 5.58
CA VAL A 41 -0.82 -7.11 5.12
C VAL A 41 -0.89 -8.07 6.31
N SER A 42 -1.27 -9.32 6.05
CA SER A 42 -1.37 -10.35 7.08
C SER A 42 -0.05 -10.63 7.81
N SER A 43 1.05 -10.62 7.06
CA SER A 43 2.41 -10.90 7.50
C SER A 43 3.37 -10.56 6.36
N TYR A 44 4.67 -10.45 6.66
CA TYR A 44 5.71 -10.24 5.66
C TYR A 44 7.08 -10.72 6.17
N THR A 45 7.99 -11.04 5.25
CA THR A 45 9.42 -11.22 5.56
C THR A 45 10.13 -9.87 5.65
N GLU A 46 11.29 -9.81 6.30
CA GLU A 46 12.05 -8.55 6.50
C GLU A 46 12.43 -7.89 5.17
N ASP A 47 12.86 -8.69 4.19
CA ASP A 47 13.36 -8.22 2.89
C ASP A 47 12.24 -7.89 1.88
N PHE A 48 11.08 -8.57 1.96
CA PHE A 48 9.98 -8.47 0.98
C PHE A 48 8.68 -8.01 1.65
N ASN A 49 8.72 -6.76 2.14
CA ASN A 49 7.67 -6.17 2.97
C ASN A 49 6.58 -5.43 2.17
N VAL A 50 5.67 -4.76 2.89
CA VAL A 50 4.49 -4.07 2.33
C VAL A 50 4.84 -3.02 1.27
N SER A 51 5.99 -2.36 1.37
CA SER A 51 6.37 -1.30 0.44
C SER A 51 6.59 -1.82 -0.99
N CYS A 52 7.04 -3.09 -1.12
CA CYS A 52 7.27 -3.75 -2.41
C CYS A 52 5.99 -3.96 -3.24
N LEU A 53 4.80 -3.89 -2.63
CA LEU A 53 3.53 -3.99 -3.39
C LEU A 53 3.32 -2.81 -4.37
N THR A 54 3.93 -1.66 -4.10
CA THR A 54 3.58 -0.40 -4.78
C THR A 54 4.78 0.46 -5.18
N ASP A 55 6.00 -0.03 -4.97
CA ASP A 55 7.27 0.65 -5.24
C ASP A 55 7.58 0.84 -6.74
N SER A 56 6.78 0.24 -7.63
CA SER A 56 6.93 0.28 -9.09
C SER A 56 8.18 -0.43 -9.65
N HIS A 57 8.79 -1.34 -8.87
CA HIS A 57 9.88 -2.19 -9.32
C HIS A 57 9.34 -3.60 -9.62
N ALA A 58 9.71 -4.15 -10.78
CA ALA A 58 9.25 -5.49 -11.19
C ALA A 58 10.05 -6.63 -10.53
N ASP A 59 11.23 -6.31 -10.00
CA ASP A 59 12.15 -7.28 -9.38
C ASP A 59 11.91 -7.42 -7.86
N THR A 60 10.97 -6.65 -7.31
CA THR A 60 10.57 -6.70 -5.90
C THR A 60 9.15 -7.25 -5.77
N TYR A 61 8.85 -7.82 -4.61
CA TYR A 61 7.56 -8.42 -4.32
C TYR A 61 7.27 -8.39 -2.82
N TRP A 62 6.02 -8.62 -2.45
CA TRP A 62 5.65 -8.91 -1.07
C TRP A 62 5.60 -10.42 -0.85
N GLU A 63 6.27 -10.90 0.20
CA GLU A 63 6.24 -12.30 0.60
C GLU A 63 5.61 -12.45 1.98
N SER A 64 4.49 -13.17 2.06
CA SER A 64 3.81 -13.41 3.34
C SER A 64 4.51 -14.50 4.17
N ASP A 65 4.79 -14.21 5.44
CA ASP A 65 5.34 -15.19 6.40
C ASP A 65 4.22 -15.72 7.32
N GLY A 66 3.31 -16.52 6.78
CA GLY A 66 2.10 -16.96 7.51
C GLY A 66 1.63 -18.36 7.12
N SER A 67 0.54 -18.82 7.74
CA SER A 67 -0.06 -20.11 7.38
C SER A 67 -0.69 -20.09 5.99
N GLN A 68 -0.51 -21.17 5.23
CA GLN A 68 -1.01 -21.28 3.86
C GLN A 68 -2.51 -20.93 3.76
N GLY A 69 -2.82 -20.06 2.79
CA GLY A 69 -4.19 -19.62 2.50
C GLY A 69 -4.75 -18.59 3.48
N GLN A 70 -3.95 -18.11 4.44
CA GLN A 70 -4.33 -17.07 5.41
C GLN A 70 -3.56 -15.78 5.14
N HIS A 71 -3.45 -15.40 3.87
CA HIS A 71 -2.74 -14.20 3.44
C HIS A 71 -3.71 -13.17 2.89
N TRP A 72 -3.52 -11.91 3.25
CA TRP A 72 -4.37 -10.82 2.77
C TRP A 72 -3.59 -9.52 2.67
N VAL A 73 -4.05 -8.67 1.75
CA VAL A 73 -3.65 -7.26 1.61
C VAL A 73 -4.91 -6.41 1.81
N ARG A 74 -4.84 -5.42 2.69
CA ARG A 74 -5.93 -4.49 3.01
C ARG A 74 -5.50 -3.08 2.62
N LEU A 75 -6.29 -2.47 1.75
CA LEU A 75 -6.15 -1.06 1.39
C LEU A 75 -7.16 -0.25 2.20
N ASN A 76 -6.68 0.61 3.09
CA ASN A 76 -7.55 1.58 3.76
C ASN A 76 -7.72 2.78 2.83
N MET A 77 -8.89 2.88 2.20
CA MET A 77 -9.14 3.83 1.12
C MET A 77 -9.45 5.24 1.67
N LYS A 78 -8.87 6.28 1.05
CA LYS A 78 -9.25 7.67 1.30
C LYS A 78 -10.74 7.88 1.04
N LYS A 79 -11.40 8.65 1.90
CA LYS A 79 -12.82 8.97 1.75
C LYS A 79 -13.08 9.65 0.40
N GLY A 80 -14.06 9.13 -0.36
CA GLY A 80 -14.44 9.65 -1.66
C GLY A 80 -13.65 9.06 -2.84
N THR A 81 -12.67 8.19 -2.59
CA THR A 81 -11.99 7.44 -3.65
C THR A 81 -12.95 6.47 -4.34
N ILE A 82 -13.01 6.54 -5.67
CA ILE A 82 -13.81 5.63 -6.50
C ILE A 82 -12.86 4.63 -7.18
N VAL A 83 -12.96 3.35 -6.79
CA VAL A 83 -12.18 2.27 -7.42
C VAL A 83 -12.91 1.77 -8.66
N LYS A 84 -12.32 2.01 -9.84
CA LYS A 84 -12.83 1.48 -11.12
C LYS A 84 -12.16 0.18 -11.53
N LYS A 85 -10.87 0.03 -11.19
CA LYS A 85 -10.03 -1.12 -11.49
C LYS A 85 -9.06 -1.32 -10.33
N LEU A 86 -8.85 -2.58 -9.96
CA LEU A 86 -7.79 -3.03 -9.07
C LEU A 86 -6.93 -3.98 -9.90
N LEU A 87 -5.62 -3.76 -9.92
CA LEU A 87 -4.67 -4.63 -10.60
C LEU A 87 -3.82 -5.34 -9.56
N LEU A 88 -3.58 -6.62 -9.77
CA LEU A 88 -2.64 -7.44 -9.01
C LEU A 88 -1.75 -8.11 -10.04
N THR A 89 -0.45 -7.86 -9.96
CA THR A 89 0.55 -8.54 -10.78
C THR A 89 0.98 -9.81 -10.06
N VAL A 90 1.09 -10.91 -10.80
CA VAL A 90 1.57 -12.20 -10.32
C VAL A 90 2.58 -12.73 -11.34
N ASP A 91 3.54 -13.53 -10.90
CA ASP A 91 4.45 -14.24 -11.79
C ASP A 91 4.07 -15.74 -11.82
N THR A 92 3.83 -16.26 -13.03
CA THR A 92 3.52 -17.69 -13.25
C THR A 92 4.69 -18.60 -12.90
N THR A 93 5.89 -18.05 -12.77
CA THR A 93 7.12 -18.79 -12.43
C THR A 93 7.38 -18.88 -10.92
N ASP A 94 6.53 -18.26 -10.08
CA ASP A 94 6.63 -18.28 -8.61
C ASP A 94 6.23 -19.62 -7.94
N GLU A 95 5.98 -20.66 -8.74
CA GLU A 95 5.64 -22.02 -8.27
C GLU A 95 4.55 -22.04 -7.18
N ASN A 96 4.91 -22.39 -5.94
CA ASN A 96 3.99 -22.49 -4.81
C ASN A 96 3.62 -21.14 -4.18
N PHE A 97 4.32 -20.06 -4.54
CA PHE A 97 4.02 -18.70 -4.10
C PHE A 97 2.97 -18.03 -5.01
N MET A 98 2.79 -18.53 -6.24
CA MET A 98 1.76 -18.04 -7.14
C MET A 98 0.35 -18.30 -6.55
N PRO A 99 -0.46 -17.25 -6.31
CA PRO A 99 -1.80 -17.44 -5.77
C PRO A 99 -2.70 -18.09 -6.82
N LYS A 100 -3.34 -19.21 -6.47
CA LYS A 100 -4.30 -19.90 -7.37
C LYS A 100 -5.69 -19.29 -7.37
N ARG A 101 -6.00 -18.47 -6.37
CA ARG A 101 -7.31 -17.84 -6.20
C ARG A 101 -7.21 -16.55 -5.38
N VAL A 102 -7.85 -15.50 -5.86
CA VAL A 102 -7.94 -14.20 -5.20
C VAL A 102 -9.40 -13.82 -5.03
N ALA A 103 -9.85 -13.72 -3.79
CA ALA A 103 -11.18 -13.21 -3.46
C ALA A 103 -11.08 -11.73 -3.06
N VAL A 104 -11.84 -10.87 -3.75
CA VAL A 104 -11.83 -9.42 -3.51
C VAL A 104 -13.02 -9.05 -2.66
N TYR A 105 -12.76 -8.30 -1.59
CA TYR A 105 -13.77 -7.80 -0.67
C TYR A 105 -13.71 -6.27 -0.58
N GLY A 106 -14.85 -5.64 -0.31
CA GLY A 106 -14.92 -4.21 -0.05
C GLY A 106 -16.13 -3.85 0.81
N GLY A 107 -16.01 -2.75 1.56
CA GLY A 107 -17.01 -2.33 2.54
C GLY A 107 -16.43 -1.31 3.50
N GLU A 108 -17.19 -1.01 4.55
CA GLU A 108 -16.81 -0.04 5.59
C GLU A 108 -16.36 -0.77 6.86
N GLY A 109 -15.16 -0.45 7.34
CA GLY A 109 -14.54 -1.15 8.47
C GLY A 109 -14.48 -2.65 8.23
N ASP A 110 -14.94 -3.43 9.21
CA ASP A 110 -14.97 -4.90 9.11
C ASP A 110 -16.23 -5.44 8.41
N ASN A 111 -17.15 -4.58 7.96
CA ASN A 111 -18.36 -4.98 7.23
C ASN A 111 -18.07 -5.18 5.73
N LEU A 112 -17.10 -6.04 5.44
CA LEU A 112 -16.66 -6.33 4.08
C LEU A 112 -17.62 -7.30 3.38
N LYS A 113 -17.97 -6.98 2.13
CA LYS A 113 -18.73 -7.86 1.25
C LYS A 113 -17.83 -8.37 0.13
N LYS A 114 -18.00 -9.64 -0.23
CA LYS A 114 -17.31 -10.23 -1.36
C LYS A 114 -17.80 -9.56 -2.65
N LEU A 115 -16.88 -8.94 -3.37
CA LEU A 115 -17.14 -8.25 -4.63
C LEU A 115 -16.78 -9.11 -5.83
N ASN A 116 -15.70 -9.90 -5.71
CA ASN A 116 -15.26 -10.76 -6.79
C ASN A 116 -14.53 -12.01 -6.26
N ASP A 117 -14.38 -13.01 -7.13
CA ASP A 117 -13.65 -14.25 -6.88
C ASP A 117 -12.96 -14.69 -8.16
N VAL A 118 -11.64 -14.61 -8.19
CA VAL A 118 -10.84 -14.83 -9.39
C VAL A 118 -10.01 -16.09 -9.18
N GLY A 119 -10.22 -17.11 -10.01
CA GLY A 119 -9.26 -18.20 -10.19
C GLY A 119 -8.12 -17.72 -11.06
N ILE A 120 -6.89 -18.10 -10.72
CA ILE A 120 -5.70 -17.79 -11.50
C ILE A 120 -5.13 -19.13 -11.96
N ASP A 121 -5.17 -19.35 -13.27
CA ASP A 121 -4.64 -20.53 -13.93
C ASP A 121 -3.15 -20.33 -14.24
N GLU A 122 -2.41 -21.44 -14.40
CA GLU A 122 -1.03 -21.48 -14.90
C GLU A 122 -0.96 -21.16 -16.41
#